data_AF-A0AAW5K8W2-F1
#
_entry.id   AF-A0AAW5K8W2-F1
#
_cell.length_a   1.000
_cell.length_b   1.000
_cell.length_c   1.000
_cell.angle_alpha   90.00
_cell.angle_beta   90.00
_cell.angle_gamma   90.00
#
_symmetry.space_group_name_H-M   'P 1'
#
loop_
_entity.id
_entity.type
_entity.pdbx_description
1 polymer ?
#
loop_
_entity_poly.entity_id
_entity_poly.type
_entity_poly.pdbx_seq_one_letter_code
_entity_poly.pdbx_strand_id
1 'polypeptide(L)'
;MDRAHWTPEDLARGYAREEGGYRCAACGRLFEEGEVYPSGGRFYTASRAVALHLEREHPDYLQTGLIDSDSKYNTLTRNQRRLYALFAQGLPDKEVAARLGVSVSTVRHQKFVFREKAKQARHYLAIYEGVFGCCSTDGAIVALCERAEEVDGQ
;
A
#
# COMPACT_ATOMS: atom_id res chain seq x y z
N MET A 1 -9.73 7.34 -8.28
CA MET A 1 -10.43 6.40 -7.37
C MET A 1 -9.93 6.67 -5.97
N ASP A 2 -10.83 6.97 -5.05
CA ASP A 2 -10.45 7.19 -3.66
C ASP A 2 -10.11 5.84 -3.02
N ARG A 3 -8.83 5.65 -2.68
CA ARG A 3 -8.31 4.45 -2.00
C ARG A 3 -8.22 4.67 -0.49
N ALA A 4 -8.87 5.71 0.06
CA ALA A 4 -8.77 6.07 1.47
C ALA A 4 -9.13 4.95 2.45
N HIS A 5 -10.03 4.04 2.06
CA HIS A 5 -10.51 2.95 2.90
C HIS A 5 -9.65 1.68 2.83
N TRP A 6 -8.61 1.66 1.99
CA TRP A 6 -7.80 0.47 1.79
C TRP A 6 -6.74 0.34 2.89
N THR A 7 -6.58 -0.87 3.41
CA THR A 7 -5.52 -1.13 4.40
C THR A 7 -4.13 -1.03 3.76
N PRO A 8 -3.06 -0.79 4.54
CA PRO A 8 -1.69 -0.87 4.05
C PRO A 8 -1.39 -2.20 3.35
N GLU A 9 -1.96 -3.31 3.84
CA GLU A 9 -1.84 -4.64 3.26
C GLU A 9 -2.50 -4.74 1.88
N ASP A 10 -3.70 -4.16 1.71
CA ASP A 10 -4.39 -4.13 0.41
C ASP A 10 -3.63 -3.29 -0.62
N LEU A 11 -3.11 -2.13 -0.20
CA LEU A 11 -2.26 -1.29 -1.03
C LEU A 11 -0.98 -2.03 -1.42
N ALA A 12 -0.31 -2.71 -0.49
CA ALA A 12 0.92 -3.46 -0.78
C ALA A 12 0.68 -4.63 -1.75
N ARG A 13 -0.44 -5.35 -1.59
CA ARG A 13 -0.81 -6.49 -2.43
C ARG A 13 -1.35 -6.07 -3.80
N GLY A 14 -1.86 -4.85 -3.91
CA GLY A 14 -2.36 -4.26 -5.15
C GLY A 14 -3.81 -4.56 -5.49
N TYR A 15 -4.57 -5.08 -4.54
CA TYR A 15 -6.02 -5.25 -4.66
C TYR A 15 -6.67 -5.28 -3.27
N ALA A 16 -7.91 -4.83 -3.18
CA ALA A 16 -8.71 -4.88 -1.96
C ALA A 16 -9.96 -5.75 -2.16
N ARG A 17 -10.48 -6.27 -1.04
CA ARG A 17 -11.81 -6.88 -1.02
C ARG A 17 -12.86 -5.78 -0.96
N GLU A 18 -13.90 -5.93 -1.75
CA GLU A 18 -15.09 -5.07 -1.75
C GLU A 18 -16.35 -5.94 -1.60
N GLU A 19 -17.51 -5.29 -1.50
CA GLU A 19 -18.77 -6.00 -1.42
C GLU A 19 -18.98 -6.83 -2.70
N GLY A 20 -19.05 -8.15 -2.54
CA GLY A 20 -19.25 -9.09 -3.65
C GLY A 20 -18.00 -9.46 -4.47
N GLY A 21 -16.79 -8.97 -4.15
CA GLY A 21 -15.63 -9.25 -5.00
C GLY A 21 -14.28 -8.68 -4.54
N TYR A 22 -13.35 -8.65 -5.48
CA TYR A 22 -12.01 -8.08 -5.31
C TYR A 22 -11.71 -7.05 -6.40
N ARG A 23 -11.25 -5.86 -6.01
CA ARG A 23 -10.91 -4.79 -6.95
C ARG A 23 -9.40 -4.66 -7.12
N CYS A 24 -8.93 -4.66 -8.36
CA CYS A 24 -7.56 -4.34 -8.71
C CYS A 24 -7.25 -2.86 -8.45
N ALA A 25 -6.16 -2.56 -7.73
CA ALA A 25 -5.75 -1.19 -7.45
C ALA A 25 -5.32 -0.46 -8.72
N ALA A 26 -4.63 -1.17 -9.62
CA ALA A 26 -3.96 -0.56 -10.77
C ALA A 26 -4.95 -0.08 -11.84
N CYS A 27 -5.89 -0.94 -12.25
CA CYS A 27 -6.84 -0.64 -13.32
C CYS A 27 -8.30 -0.52 -12.86
N GLY A 28 -8.61 -0.85 -11.60
CA GLY A 28 -9.96 -0.79 -11.06
C GLY A 28 -10.89 -1.93 -11.46
N ARG A 29 -10.41 -2.95 -12.20
CA ARG A 29 -11.22 -4.13 -12.57
C ARG A 29 -11.72 -4.85 -11.32
N LEU A 30 -13.01 -5.17 -11.30
CA LEU A 30 -13.66 -5.96 -10.25
C LEU A 30 -13.68 -7.44 -10.67
N PHE A 31 -13.43 -8.31 -9.70
CA PHE A 31 -13.53 -9.76 -9.82
C PHE A 31 -14.60 -10.23 -8.83
N GLU A 32 -15.76 -10.63 -9.32
CA GLU A 32 -16.93 -11.01 -8.52
C GLU A 32 -16.79 -12.41 -7.95
N GLU A 33 -17.09 -12.60 -6.66
CA GLU A 33 -16.97 -13.90 -5.97
C GLU A 33 -17.91 -14.97 -6.56
N GLY A 34 -19.00 -14.57 -7.22
CA GLY A 34 -19.93 -15.47 -7.90
C GLY A 34 -19.45 -16.01 -9.25
N GLU A 35 -18.35 -15.47 -9.79
CA GLU A 35 -17.82 -15.86 -11.09
C GLU A 35 -16.60 -16.80 -10.97
N VAL A 36 -16.38 -17.58 -12.03
CA VAL A 36 -15.21 -18.45 -12.17
C VAL A 36 -14.36 -17.96 -13.33
N TYR A 37 -13.08 -17.70 -13.05
CA TYR A 37 -12.17 -17.06 -13.99
C TYR A 37 -11.24 -18.09 -14.64
N PRO A 38 -11.33 -18.31 -15.96
CA PRO A 38 -10.41 -19.20 -16.67
C PRO A 38 -9.05 -18.53 -16.88
N SER A 39 -7.97 -19.25 -16.62
CA SER A 39 -6.60 -18.80 -16.88
C SER A 39 -5.67 -20.00 -17.09
N GLY A 40 -5.01 -20.08 -18.25
CA GLY A 40 -4.02 -21.13 -18.53
C GLY A 40 -4.59 -22.56 -18.47
N GLY A 41 -5.85 -22.76 -18.89
CA GLY A 41 -6.52 -24.06 -18.85
C GLY A 41 -7.01 -24.50 -17.46
N ARG A 42 -6.92 -23.62 -16.45
CA ARG A 42 -7.45 -23.82 -15.10
C ARG A 42 -8.52 -22.77 -14.80
N PHE A 43 -9.33 -23.08 -13.80
CA PHE A 43 -10.38 -22.20 -13.30
C PHE A 43 -10.05 -21.74 -11.89
N TYR A 44 -10.26 -20.45 -11.61
CA TYR A 44 -9.86 -19.80 -10.37
C TYR A 44 -11.02 -19.02 -9.75
N THR A 45 -11.01 -18.92 -8.42
CA THR A 45 -11.89 -18.02 -7.66
C THR A 45 -11.50 -16.57 -7.88
N ALA A 46 -12.41 -15.62 -7.63
CA ALA A 46 -12.16 -14.18 -7.73
C ALA A 46 -10.88 -13.72 -7.01
N SER A 47 -10.66 -14.21 -5.78
CA SER A 47 -9.46 -13.89 -4.98
C SER A 47 -8.15 -14.31 -5.64
N ARG A 48 -8.15 -15.45 -6.34
CA ARG A 48 -6.97 -15.93 -7.07
C ARG A 48 -6.87 -15.28 -8.45
N ALA A 49 -8.01 -14.98 -9.07
CA ALA A 49 -8.10 -14.32 -10.37
C ALA A 49 -7.50 -12.91 -10.33
N VAL A 50 -7.82 -12.10 -9.32
CA VAL A 50 -7.25 -10.75 -9.17
C VAL A 50 -5.72 -10.79 -8.94
N ALA A 51 -5.23 -11.75 -8.16
CA ALA A 51 -3.79 -11.92 -7.94
C ALA A 51 -3.07 -12.29 -9.24
N LEU A 52 -3.61 -13.24 -10.02
CA LEU A 52 -3.08 -13.60 -11.33
C LEU A 52 -3.17 -12.45 -12.33
N HIS A 53 -4.23 -11.64 -12.28
CA HIS A 53 -4.39 -10.46 -13.10
C HIS A 53 -3.29 -9.43 -12.79
N LEU A 54 -3.00 -9.15 -11.53
CA LEU A 54 -1.91 -8.26 -11.15
C LEU A 54 -0.56 -8.77 -11.62
N GLU A 55 -0.26 -10.07 -11.41
CA GLU A 55 1.01 -10.66 -11.85
C GLU A 55 1.21 -10.55 -13.38
N ARG A 56 0.13 -10.58 -14.17
CA ARG A 56 0.21 -10.63 -15.64
C ARG A 56 0.03 -9.28 -16.32
N GLU A 57 -0.92 -8.48 -15.84
CA GLU A 57 -1.27 -7.18 -16.43
C GLU A 57 -0.57 -6.02 -15.72
N HIS A 58 -0.11 -6.20 -14.48
CA HIS A 58 0.53 -5.17 -13.66
C HIS A 58 1.78 -5.68 -12.91
N PRO A 59 2.75 -6.32 -13.59
CA PRO A 59 3.93 -6.92 -12.93
C PRO A 59 4.81 -5.89 -12.21
N ASP A 60 4.70 -4.62 -12.59
CA ASP A 60 5.42 -3.47 -12.05
C ASP A 60 4.57 -2.65 -11.06
N TYR A 61 3.45 -3.18 -10.56
CA TYR A 61 2.54 -2.46 -9.67
C TYR A 61 3.23 -1.83 -8.45
N LEU A 62 4.22 -2.50 -7.85
CA LEU A 62 4.98 -1.91 -6.75
C LEU A 62 5.67 -0.60 -7.17
N GLN A 63 6.23 -0.57 -8.38
CA GLN A 63 6.89 0.60 -8.93
C GLN A 63 5.87 1.67 -9.31
N THR A 64 4.91 1.35 -10.18
CA THR A 64 3.98 2.33 -10.75
C THR A 64 2.84 2.72 -9.80
N GLY A 65 2.33 1.77 -9.04
CA GLY A 65 1.17 1.92 -8.15
C GLY A 65 1.50 2.50 -6.78
N LEU A 66 2.74 2.31 -6.28
CA LEU A 66 3.16 2.75 -4.95
C LEU A 66 4.38 3.68 -4.98
N ILE A 67 5.53 3.23 -5.50
CA ILE A 67 6.79 3.99 -5.40
C ILE A 67 6.72 5.29 -6.20
N ASP A 68 6.30 5.21 -7.46
CA ASP A 68 6.23 6.33 -8.40
C ASP A 68 4.85 6.99 -8.46
N SER A 69 3.90 6.52 -7.66
CA SER A 69 2.56 7.09 -7.58
C SER A 69 2.61 8.61 -7.31
N ASP A 70 1.82 9.36 -8.08
CA ASP A 70 1.58 10.80 -7.91
C ASP A 70 0.54 11.12 -6.83
N SER A 71 0.19 10.11 -6.01
CA SER A 71 -0.68 10.30 -4.85
C SER A 71 -0.15 11.40 -3.93
N LYS A 72 -1.04 12.29 -3.47
CA LYS A 72 -0.71 13.33 -2.47
C LYS A 72 -0.15 12.75 -1.16
N TYR A 73 -0.41 11.48 -0.88
CA TYR A 73 0.09 10.77 0.29
C TYR A 73 1.52 10.21 0.11
N ASN A 74 2.01 10.12 -1.14
CA ASN A 74 3.37 9.67 -1.43
C ASN A 74 4.38 10.83 -1.31
N THR A 75 4.89 11.02 -0.10
CA THR A 75 5.83 12.10 0.25
C THR A 75 7.30 11.76 -0.03
N LEU A 76 7.58 10.66 -0.74
CA LEU A 76 8.95 10.25 -1.05
C LEU A 76 9.62 11.21 -2.04
N THR A 77 10.82 11.66 -1.71
CA THR A 77 11.64 12.44 -2.64
C THR A 77 12.10 11.57 -3.81
N ARG A 78 12.49 12.19 -4.93
CA ARG A 78 13.01 11.47 -6.11
C ARG A 78 14.14 10.48 -5.77
N ASN A 79 15.06 10.87 -4.88
CA ASN A 79 16.15 9.99 -4.45
C ASN A 79 15.65 8.82 -3.59
N GLN A 80 14.64 9.05 -2.75
CA GLN A 80 14.03 7.99 -1.93
C GLN A 80 13.27 6.99 -2.80
N ARG A 81 12.53 7.45 -3.81
CA ARG A 81 11.88 6.58 -4.80
C ARG A 81 12.89 5.69 -5.52
N ARG A 82 14.01 6.27 -5.98
CA ARG A 82 15.10 5.52 -6.61
C ARG A 82 15.72 4.46 -5.68
N LEU A 83 15.88 4.78 -4.39
CA LEU A 83 16.34 3.81 -3.38
C LEU A 83 15.36 2.63 -3.24
N TYR A 84 14.05 2.90 -3.09
CA TYR A 84 13.04 1.84 -3.02
C TYR A 84 13.02 0.97 -4.28
N ALA A 85 13.10 1.56 -5.47
CA ALA A 85 13.17 0.83 -6.73
C ALA A 85 14.37 -0.13 -6.79
N LEU A 86 15.55 0.30 -6.31
CA LEU A 86 16.75 -0.53 -6.26
C LEU A 86 16.65 -1.63 -5.18
N PHE A 87 15.99 -1.36 -4.06
CA PHE A 87 15.74 -2.38 -3.03
C PHE A 87 14.72 -3.43 -3.48
N ALA A 88 13.70 -3.03 -4.23
CA ALA A 88 12.71 -3.95 -4.81
C ALA A 88 13.34 -4.96 -5.78
N GLN A 89 14.44 -4.59 -6.43
CA GLN A 89 15.23 -5.50 -7.29
C GLN A 89 16.10 -6.51 -6.51
N GLY A 90 16.14 -6.43 -5.17
CA GLY A 90 16.94 -7.35 -4.35
C GLY A 90 18.46 -7.12 -4.41
N LEU A 91 18.89 -5.94 -4.89
CA LEU A 91 20.31 -5.64 -5.06
C LEU A 91 21.05 -5.51 -3.72
N PRO A 92 22.32 -5.95 -3.63
CA PRO A 92 23.12 -5.79 -2.42
C PRO A 92 23.47 -4.31 -2.18
N ASP A 93 23.64 -3.92 -0.91
CA ASP A 93 23.90 -2.52 -0.51
C ASP A 93 25.09 -1.90 -1.26
N LYS A 94 26.13 -2.68 -1.55
CA LYS A 94 27.31 -2.23 -2.31
C LYS A 94 26.96 -1.79 -3.73
N GLU A 95 26.08 -2.52 -4.40
CA GLU A 95 25.66 -2.21 -5.76
C GLU A 95 24.70 -1.01 -5.77
N VAL A 96 23.78 -0.93 -4.81
CA VAL A 96 22.91 0.24 -4.62
C VAL A 96 23.75 1.50 -4.40
N ALA A 97 24.76 1.41 -3.54
CA ALA A 97 25.69 2.50 -3.26
C ALA A 97 26.41 2.96 -4.54
N ALA A 98 26.95 2.01 -5.33
CA ALA A 98 27.61 2.31 -6.59
C ALA A 98 26.68 2.99 -7.61
N ARG A 99 25.46 2.47 -7.81
CA ARG A 99 24.48 3.03 -8.78
C ARG A 99 24.00 4.45 -8.42
N LEU A 100 24.03 4.78 -7.13
CA LEU A 100 23.60 6.09 -6.62
C LEU A 100 24.76 7.07 -6.37
N GLY A 101 26.01 6.61 -6.45
CA GLY A 101 27.18 7.44 -6.14
C GLY A 101 27.26 7.83 -4.65
N VAL A 102 26.80 6.97 -3.75
CA VAL A 102 26.81 7.20 -2.29
C VAL A 102 27.61 6.12 -1.57
N SER A 103 27.93 6.35 -0.30
CA SER A 103 28.61 5.33 0.50
C SER A 103 27.66 4.18 0.89
N VAL A 104 28.20 2.99 1.12
CA VAL A 104 27.45 1.84 1.67
C VAL A 104 26.82 2.18 3.02
N SER A 105 27.53 2.93 3.85
CA SER A 105 27.02 3.43 5.15
C SER A 105 25.80 4.32 4.97
N THR A 106 25.78 5.16 3.93
CA THR A 106 24.62 5.99 3.59
C THR A 106 23.43 5.13 3.21
N VAL A 107 23.60 4.08 2.39
CA VAL A 107 22.51 3.15 2.02
C VAL A 107 21.92 2.47 3.27
N ARG A 108 22.77 1.96 4.17
CA ARG A 108 22.34 1.34 5.43
C ARG A 108 21.58 2.32 6.32
N HIS A 109 22.08 3.55 6.43
CA HIS A 109 21.40 4.60 7.17
C HIS A 109 20.03 4.93 6.56
N GLN A 110 19.91 5.03 5.23
CA GLN A 110 18.61 5.24 4.57
C GLN A 110 17.63 4.10 4.84
N LYS A 111 18.08 2.83 4.77
CA LYS A 111 17.24 1.67 5.17
C LYS A 111 16.75 1.78 6.61
N PHE A 112 17.61 2.21 7.53
CA PHE A 112 17.24 2.45 8.91
C PHE A 112 16.18 3.55 9.03
N VAL A 113 16.39 4.70 8.38
CA VAL A 113 15.44 5.82 8.36
C VAL A 113 14.07 5.39 7.81
N PHE A 114 14.04 4.62 6.72
CA PHE A 114 12.78 4.10 6.16
C PHE A 114 12.04 3.18 7.14
N ARG A 115 12.75 2.30 7.85
CA ARG A 115 12.13 1.45 8.88
C ARG A 115 11.55 2.27 10.04
N GLU A 116 12.27 3.29 10.50
CA GLU A 116 11.76 4.16 11.57
C GLU A 116 10.53 4.95 11.12
N LYS A 117 10.53 5.48 9.88
CA LYS A 117 9.35 6.12 9.30
C LYS A 117 8.14 5.18 9.20
N ALA A 118 8.36 3.92 8.83
CA ALA A 118 7.28 2.93 8.79
C ALA A 118 6.70 2.66 10.19
N LYS A 119 7.55 2.58 11.23
CA LYS A 119 7.10 2.47 12.63
C LYS A 119 6.32 3.71 13.08
N GLN A 120 6.80 4.90 12.74
CA GLN A 120 6.12 6.16 13.03
C GLN A 120 4.74 6.23 12.36
N ALA A 121 4.65 5.85 11.09
CA ALA A 121 3.38 5.82 10.36
C ALA A 121 2.37 4.85 10.99
N ARG A 122 2.82 3.65 11.39
CA ARG A 122 1.97 2.68 12.11
C ARG A 122 1.49 3.23 13.45
N HIS A 123 2.38 3.86 14.21
CA HIS A 123 2.02 4.44 15.50
C HIS A 123 1.04 5.61 15.34
N TYR A 124 1.27 6.48 14.36
CA TYR A 124 0.37 7.57 14.03
C TYR A 124 -1.01 7.08 13.60
N LEU A 125 -1.07 6.05 12.74
CA LEU A 125 -2.33 5.44 12.33
C LEU A 125 -3.12 4.92 13.54
N ALA A 126 -2.44 4.21 14.46
CA ALA A 126 -3.07 3.73 15.69
C ALA A 126 -3.58 4.87 16.60
N ILE A 127 -2.85 5.99 16.69
CA ILE A 127 -3.32 7.18 17.41
C ILE A 127 -4.58 7.75 16.75
N TYR A 128 -4.56 7.90 15.42
CA TYR A 128 -5.69 8.45 14.68
C TYR A 128 -6.94 7.57 14.82
N GLU A 129 -6.80 6.27 14.59
CA GLU A 129 -7.90 5.30 14.74
C GLU A 129 -8.40 5.23 16.19
N GLY A 130 -7.50 5.32 17.18
CA GLY A 130 -7.89 5.32 18.59
C GLY A 130 -8.65 6.58 19.03
N VAL A 131 -8.41 7.73 18.40
CA VAL A 131 -9.05 9.01 18.75
C VAL A 131 -10.31 9.28 17.91
N PHE A 132 -10.27 8.96 16.62
CA PHE A 132 -11.31 9.33 15.65
C PHE A 132 -12.00 8.12 15.00
N GLY A 133 -11.46 6.91 15.17
CA GLY A 133 -12.07 5.72 14.59
C GLY A 133 -13.46 5.49 15.19
N CYS A 134 -14.46 5.31 14.32
CA CYS A 134 -15.77 4.89 14.75
C CYS A 134 -15.64 3.48 15.37
N CYS A 135 -16.20 3.31 16.57
CA CYS A 135 -16.29 2.02 17.24
C CYS A 135 -16.89 0.98 16.28
N SER A 136 -16.08 0.07 15.75
CA SER A 136 -16.60 -1.21 15.29
C SER A 136 -16.84 -2.04 16.56
N THR A 137 -18.10 -2.31 16.84
CA THR A 137 -18.54 -3.11 17.98
C THR A 137 -17.88 -4.48 17.94
N ASP A 138 -16.89 -4.70 18.81
CA ASP A 138 -16.85 -5.83 19.73
C ASP A 138 -15.78 -5.61 20.80
N GLY A 139 -16.23 -5.04 21.93
CA GLY A 139 -15.66 -5.28 23.25
C GLY A 139 -14.27 -4.73 23.57
N ALA A 140 -14.10 -3.41 23.64
CA ALA A 140 -13.23 -2.79 24.67
C ALA A 140 -13.48 -1.27 24.76
N ILE A 141 -13.52 -0.79 26.00
CA ILE A 141 -13.80 0.57 26.44
C ILE A 141 -12.70 1.53 25.96
N VAL A 142 -13.04 2.51 25.12
CA VAL A 142 -12.70 3.93 25.32
C VAL A 142 -13.87 4.77 24.79
N ALA A 143 -14.69 5.26 25.72
CA ALA A 143 -15.67 6.29 25.43
C ALA A 143 -14.99 7.65 25.53
N LEU A 144 -14.66 8.25 24.39
CA LEU A 144 -14.56 9.71 24.23
C LEU A 144 -15.15 10.06 22.87
N CYS A 145 -16.48 10.02 22.82
CA CYS A 145 -17.25 10.59 21.73
C CYS A 145 -17.47 12.07 22.07
N GLU A 146 -16.64 12.97 21.53
CA GLU A 146 -16.97 14.40 21.53
C GLU A 146 -16.58 15.03 20.18
N ARG A 147 -17.59 15.04 19.30
CA ARG A 147 -17.92 16.07 18.28
C ARG A 147 -16.75 16.78 17.60
N ALA A 148 -16.55 16.48 16.31
CA ALA A 148 -16.05 17.48 15.37
C ALA A 148 -17.12 17.69 14.30
N GLU A 149 -17.87 18.78 14.43
CA GLU A 149 -18.69 19.33 13.35
C GLU A 149 -17.76 19.67 12.18
N GLU A 150 -18.17 19.24 10.98
CA GLU A 150 -17.53 19.56 9.71
C GLU A 150 -17.41 21.08 9.55
N VAL A 151 -16.19 21.57 9.33
CA VAL A 151 -15.98 22.91 8.78
C VAL A 151 -15.47 22.72 7.35
N ASP A 152 -16.39 22.81 6.40
CA ASP A 152 -16.08 23.00 4.98
C ASP A 152 -15.21 24.25 4.82
N GLY A 153 -13.98 24.06 4.36
CA GLY A 153 -13.08 25.13 3.94
C GLY A 153 -13.03 25.18 2.42
N GLN A 154 -13.72 26.18 1.85
CA GLN A 154 -13.63 26.62 0.45
C GLN A 154 -12.23 27.11 0.07
#